data_AF-A0A4V1TJ17-F1
#
_entry.id   AF-A0A4V1TJ17-F1
#
_cell.length_a   1.000
_cell.length_b   1.000
_cell.length_c   1.000
_cell.angle_alpha   90.00
_cell.angle_beta   90.00
_cell.angle_gamma   90.00
#
_symmetry.space_group_name_H-M   'P 1'
#
loop_
_entity.id
_entity.type
_entity.pdbx_description
1 polymer ?
#
loop_
_entity_poly.entity_id
_entity_poly.type
_entity_poly.pdbx_seq_one_letter_code
_entity_poly.pdbx_strand_id
1 'polypeptide(L)'
;MNALRSILLRRETGIAVMIAAMGQMLVLVGRHVDLSMGSMLGLSAMITGMMFRDMPEIPWGFGFVVAIGVGAFLGLVNGTLVTVFKLPAIIVTLGTLNLYRGLTFIVSNARQVDRQFIPADLKGMSQTSPIFGIPWIIFMAFTVAILTYWFAMHTKVGRQIFALGSNPVAAPLRGIKVTQVTLLVFTIAGALSGLAGIMYASRWGFVNPSNTGFGFEFQVIAAVVIGGVSINGGVGSVLGVVLGVLLMGCVAAALPLLGIPGTAQGAIYGAVILVALLIDRSVRQQGIVSLKRVRA
;
A
#
# COMPACT_ATOMS: atom_id res chain seq x y z
N MET A 1 -17.93 25.72 6.39
CA MET A 1 -17.41 25.31 5.05
C MET A 1 -15.89 25.41 4.90
N ASN A 2 -15.19 26.24 5.70
CA ASN A 2 -13.72 26.39 5.62
C ASN A 2 -12.91 25.32 6.37
N ALA A 3 -13.47 24.70 7.41
CA ALA A 3 -12.79 23.64 8.16
C ALA A 3 -12.62 22.35 7.35
N LEU A 4 -13.64 21.93 6.59
CA LEU A 4 -13.56 20.77 5.70
C LEU A 4 -12.58 20.99 4.54
N ARG A 5 -12.52 22.20 3.99
CA ARG A 5 -11.51 22.58 2.98
C ARG A 5 -10.09 22.64 3.56
N SER A 6 -9.88 23.20 4.75
CA SER A 6 -8.55 23.24 5.37
C SER A 6 -8.08 21.86 5.84
N ILE A 7 -9.02 20.99 6.23
CA ILE A 7 -8.83 19.56 6.48
C ILE A 7 -8.44 18.87 5.17
N LEU A 8 -9.18 19.01 4.08
CA LEU A 8 -8.87 18.32 2.81
C LEU A 8 -7.58 18.82 2.14
N LEU A 9 -7.28 20.12 2.20
CA LEU A 9 -6.09 20.74 1.58
C LEU A 9 -4.79 20.50 2.39
N ARG A 10 -4.88 20.22 3.70
CA ARG A 10 -3.71 19.82 4.52
C ARG A 10 -3.53 18.31 4.67
N ARG A 11 -4.51 17.46 4.29
CA ARG A 11 -4.56 16.00 4.58
C ARG A 11 -4.24 15.08 3.39
N GLU A 12 -3.15 15.33 2.68
CA GLU A 12 -2.79 14.52 1.51
C GLU A 12 -1.86 13.33 1.80
N THR A 13 -1.42 13.13 3.05
CA THR A 13 -0.58 11.98 3.43
C THR A 13 -1.32 10.64 3.34
N GLY A 14 -2.65 10.62 3.44
CA GLY A 14 -3.46 9.40 3.30
C GLY A 14 -3.58 8.86 1.87
N ILE A 15 -3.13 9.60 0.86
CA ILE A 15 -3.41 9.30 -0.55
C ILE A 15 -2.48 8.20 -1.08
N ALA A 16 -1.18 8.34 -0.84
CA ALA A 16 -0.22 7.26 -1.11
C ALA A 16 -0.60 5.99 -0.33
N VAL A 17 -1.03 6.17 0.94
CA VAL A 17 -1.52 5.07 1.79
C VAL A 17 -2.74 4.40 1.15
N MET A 18 -3.68 5.15 0.58
CA MET A 18 -4.87 4.59 -0.08
C MET A 18 -4.51 3.69 -1.26
N ILE A 19 -3.60 4.14 -2.12
CA ILE A 19 -3.14 3.38 -3.29
C ILE A 19 -2.44 2.08 -2.83
N ALA A 20 -1.50 2.20 -1.89
CA ALA A 20 -0.80 1.04 -1.34
C ALA A 20 -1.73 0.08 -0.58
N ALA A 21 -2.72 0.60 0.15
CA ALA A 21 -3.71 -0.18 0.87
C ALA A 21 -4.56 -1.07 -0.04
N MET A 22 -4.84 -0.64 -1.27
CA MET A 22 -5.51 -1.49 -2.26
C MET A 22 -4.64 -2.70 -2.63
N GLY A 23 -3.33 -2.49 -2.81
CA GLY A 23 -2.37 -3.58 -3.06
C GLY A 23 -2.28 -4.54 -1.87
N GLN A 24 -2.10 -3.98 -0.67
CA GLN A 24 -1.99 -4.78 0.55
C GLN A 24 -3.29 -5.53 0.88
N MET A 25 -4.46 -4.97 0.55
CA MET A 25 -5.73 -5.69 0.66
C MET A 25 -5.71 -6.97 -0.16
N LEU A 26 -5.28 -6.92 -1.42
CA LEU A 26 -5.23 -8.12 -2.28
C LEU A 26 -4.27 -9.16 -1.73
N VAL A 27 -3.12 -8.72 -1.20
CA VAL A 27 -2.12 -9.58 -0.55
C VAL A 27 -2.69 -10.26 0.70
N LEU A 28 -3.32 -9.50 1.60
CA LEU A 28 -3.94 -10.01 2.83
C LEU A 28 -5.10 -10.94 2.54
N VAL A 29 -6.00 -10.58 1.62
CA VAL A 29 -7.10 -11.45 1.20
C VAL A 29 -6.54 -12.76 0.64
N GLY A 30 -5.44 -12.73 -0.10
CA GLY A 30 -4.72 -13.91 -0.57
C GLY A 30 -3.95 -14.70 0.50
N ARG A 31 -4.06 -14.34 1.78
CA ARG A 31 -3.40 -14.99 2.94
C ARG A 31 -1.88 -14.79 2.99
N HIS A 32 -1.40 -13.69 2.44
CA HIS A 32 -0.01 -13.28 2.51
C HIS A 32 0.07 -11.92 3.21
N VAL A 33 1.26 -11.47 3.60
CA VAL A 33 1.49 -10.11 4.12
C VAL A 33 2.71 -9.56 3.42
N ASP A 34 2.60 -8.36 2.84
CA ASP A 34 3.75 -7.66 2.27
C ASP A 34 4.18 -6.51 3.17
N LEU A 35 5.31 -6.70 3.86
CA LEU A 35 5.90 -5.68 4.71
C LEU A 35 6.82 -4.72 3.92
N SER A 36 7.23 -5.11 2.71
CA SER A 36 8.19 -4.34 1.89
C SER A 36 7.57 -3.16 1.13
N MET A 37 6.24 -2.98 1.17
CA MET A 37 5.50 -1.93 0.45
C MET A 37 6.13 -0.52 0.59
N GLY A 38 6.55 -0.15 1.81
CA GLY A 38 7.20 1.15 2.05
C GLY A 38 8.57 1.27 1.38
N SER A 39 9.36 0.19 1.37
CA SER A 39 10.66 0.15 0.69
C SER A 39 10.54 0.09 -0.84
N MET A 40 9.52 -0.59 -1.38
CA MET A 40 9.21 -0.59 -2.82
C MET A 40 8.79 0.80 -3.29
N LEU A 41 7.95 1.49 -2.50
CA LEU A 41 7.58 2.88 -2.71
C LEU A 41 8.82 3.78 -2.75
N GLY A 42 9.69 3.66 -1.73
CA GLY A 42 10.91 4.46 -1.63
C GLY A 42 11.87 4.25 -2.80
N LEU A 43 12.15 3.00 -3.16
CA LEU A 43 13.03 2.67 -4.28
C LEU A 43 12.45 3.14 -5.63
N SER A 44 11.14 2.93 -5.85
CA SER A 44 10.47 3.37 -7.08
C SER A 44 10.46 4.90 -7.21
N ALA A 45 10.20 5.61 -6.11
CA ALA A 45 10.27 7.07 -6.07
C ALA A 45 11.71 7.57 -6.33
N MET A 46 12.71 6.89 -5.77
CA MET A 46 14.12 7.25 -5.94
C MET A 46 14.58 7.08 -7.40
N ILE A 47 14.31 5.92 -8.00
CA ILE A 47 14.68 5.65 -9.40
C ILE A 47 13.99 6.66 -10.33
N THR A 48 12.70 6.93 -10.11
CA THR A 48 11.95 7.91 -10.89
C THR A 48 12.48 9.34 -10.69
N GLY A 49 12.84 9.71 -9.45
CA GLY A 49 13.43 11.01 -9.15
C GLY A 49 14.82 11.19 -9.78
N MET A 50 15.65 10.15 -9.75
CA MET A 50 16.95 10.14 -10.41
C MET A 50 16.81 10.22 -11.94
N MET A 51 15.83 9.53 -12.52
CA MET A 51 15.51 9.66 -13.94
C MET A 51 15.23 11.12 -14.32
N PHE A 52 14.40 11.84 -13.56
CA PHE A 52 14.15 13.25 -13.85
C PHE A 52 15.36 14.17 -13.61
N ARG A 53 16.23 13.83 -12.67
CA ARG A 53 17.49 14.54 -12.43
C ARG A 53 18.46 14.37 -13.60
N ASP A 54 18.65 13.13 -14.04
CA ASP A 54 19.69 12.74 -15.00
C ASP A 54 19.22 12.92 -16.45
N MET A 55 17.90 12.89 -16.69
CA MET A 55 17.26 13.04 -18.00
C MET A 55 16.08 14.03 -17.93
N PRO A 56 16.34 15.34 -17.79
CA PRO A 56 15.30 16.35 -17.56
C PRO A 56 14.33 16.55 -18.72
N GLU A 57 14.70 16.12 -19.93
CA GLU A 57 13.85 16.25 -21.13
C GLU A 57 12.76 15.17 -21.22
N ILE A 58 12.79 14.14 -20.37
CA ILE A 58 11.78 13.08 -20.39
C ILE A 58 10.42 13.66 -19.97
N PRO A 59 9.34 13.38 -20.74
CA PRO A 59 7.99 13.78 -20.36
C PRO A 59 7.63 13.26 -18.96
N TRP A 60 7.09 14.13 -18.10
CA TRP A 60 6.77 13.78 -16.72
C TRP A 60 5.83 12.57 -16.59
N GLY A 61 4.95 12.36 -17.58
CA GLY A 61 4.05 11.20 -17.66
C GLY A 61 4.78 9.85 -17.72
N PHE A 62 5.99 9.81 -18.29
CA PHE A 62 6.80 8.60 -18.35
C PHE A 62 7.25 8.15 -16.95
N GLY A 63 7.34 9.07 -15.99
CA GLY A 63 7.63 8.73 -14.60
C GLY A 63 6.63 7.74 -14.00
N PHE A 64 5.35 7.79 -14.40
CA PHE A 64 4.36 6.82 -13.94
C PHE A 64 4.67 5.41 -14.42
N VAL A 65 5.07 5.29 -15.69
CA VAL A 65 5.43 4.00 -16.29
C VAL A 65 6.65 3.41 -15.58
N VAL A 66 7.68 4.23 -15.33
CA VAL A 66 8.89 3.80 -14.62
C VAL A 66 8.58 3.43 -13.18
N ALA A 67 7.85 4.26 -12.44
CA ALA A 67 7.53 4.01 -11.05
C ALA A 67 6.69 2.73 -10.89
N ILE A 68 5.64 2.58 -11.70
CA ILE A 68 4.79 1.36 -11.73
C ILE A 68 5.61 0.15 -12.14
N GLY A 69 6.46 0.26 -13.16
CA GLY A 69 7.31 -0.82 -13.67
C GLY A 69 8.32 -1.33 -12.65
N VAL A 70 9.03 -0.41 -11.98
CA VAL A 70 9.95 -0.75 -10.88
C VAL A 70 9.18 -1.43 -9.75
N GLY A 71 8.07 -0.83 -9.29
CA GLY A 71 7.26 -1.41 -8.23
C GLY A 71 6.75 -2.81 -8.59
N ALA A 72 6.24 -3.00 -9.81
CA ALA A 72 5.75 -4.27 -10.33
C ALA A 72 6.87 -5.33 -10.36
N PHE A 73 8.07 -4.94 -10.79
CA PHE A 73 9.23 -5.83 -10.81
C PHE A 73 9.64 -6.27 -9.39
N LEU A 74 9.72 -5.35 -8.44
CA LEU A 74 10.02 -5.67 -7.04
C LEU A 74 8.95 -6.58 -6.43
N GLY A 75 7.67 -6.29 -6.69
CA GLY A 75 6.56 -7.16 -6.30
C GLY A 75 6.67 -8.55 -6.93
N LEU A 76 7.02 -8.64 -8.21
CA LEU A 76 7.23 -9.92 -8.89
C LEU A 76 8.37 -10.72 -8.25
N VAL A 77 9.47 -10.07 -7.85
CA VAL A 77 10.57 -10.72 -7.11
C VAL A 77 10.05 -11.31 -5.80
N ASN A 78 9.30 -10.54 -4.99
CA ASN A 78 8.67 -11.04 -3.77
C ASN A 78 7.77 -12.25 -4.06
N GLY A 79 6.86 -12.13 -5.02
CA GLY A 79 5.95 -13.21 -5.41
C GLY A 79 6.69 -14.47 -5.88
N THR A 80 7.80 -14.30 -6.61
CA THR A 80 8.63 -15.40 -7.09
C THR A 80 9.33 -16.09 -5.92
N LEU A 81 9.91 -15.33 -4.99
CA LEU A 81 10.53 -15.87 -3.79
C LEU A 81 9.54 -16.67 -2.93
N VAL A 82 8.32 -16.16 -2.77
CA VAL A 82 7.25 -16.83 -2.03
C VAL A 82 6.80 -18.12 -2.74
N THR A 83 6.60 -18.08 -4.04
CA THR A 83 5.95 -19.19 -4.77
C THR A 83 6.90 -20.28 -5.24
N VAL A 84 8.11 -19.92 -5.69
CA VAL A 84 9.10 -20.89 -6.20
C VAL A 84 9.81 -21.58 -5.04
N PHE A 85 10.28 -20.82 -4.06
CA PHE A 85 11.01 -21.35 -2.91
C PHE A 85 10.08 -21.76 -1.75
N LYS A 86 8.76 -21.57 -1.90
CA LYS A 86 7.73 -21.91 -0.90
C LYS A 86 8.02 -21.31 0.48
N LEU A 87 8.63 -20.13 0.50
CA LEU A 87 8.96 -19.42 1.73
C LEU A 87 7.73 -18.67 2.25
N PRO A 88 7.55 -18.56 3.59
CA PRO A 88 6.50 -17.71 4.15
C PRO A 88 6.66 -16.25 3.72
N ALA A 89 5.59 -15.63 3.21
CA ALA A 89 5.62 -14.26 2.69
C ALA A 89 6.11 -13.20 3.69
N ILE A 90 5.80 -13.35 4.97
CA ILE A 90 6.29 -12.44 6.01
C ILE A 90 7.81 -12.44 6.06
N ILE A 91 8.46 -13.62 5.99
CA ILE A 91 9.93 -13.74 6.05
C ILE A 91 10.55 -13.14 4.80
N VAL A 92 10.01 -13.46 3.62
CA VAL A 92 10.47 -12.89 2.35
C VAL A 92 10.38 -11.37 2.37
N THR A 93 9.22 -10.83 2.74
CA THR A 93 8.97 -9.39 2.63
C THR A 93 9.65 -8.57 3.73
N LEU A 94 9.94 -9.16 4.90
CA LEU A 94 10.83 -8.56 5.89
C LEU A 94 12.29 -8.50 5.40
N GLY A 95 12.75 -9.58 4.74
CA GLY A 95 14.08 -9.62 4.13
C GLY A 95 14.20 -8.61 2.99
N THR A 96 13.22 -8.59 2.08
CA THR A 96 13.23 -7.67 0.94
C THR A 96 12.96 -6.22 1.35
N LEU A 97 12.26 -5.96 2.45
CA LEU A 97 12.14 -4.60 3.02
C LEU A 97 13.51 -3.96 3.22
N ASN A 98 14.42 -4.66 3.90
CA ASN A 98 15.76 -4.15 4.16
C ASN A 98 16.63 -4.16 2.92
N LEU A 99 16.48 -5.18 2.05
CA LEU A 99 17.19 -5.24 0.78
C LEU A 99 16.84 -4.04 -0.11
N TYR A 100 15.56 -3.78 -0.37
CA TYR A 100 15.11 -2.67 -1.23
C TYR A 100 15.44 -1.32 -0.61
N ARG A 101 15.39 -1.21 0.73
CA ARG A 101 15.87 -0.03 1.44
C ARG A 101 17.37 0.18 1.19
N GLY A 102 18.20 -0.86 1.36
CA GLY A 102 19.63 -0.80 1.08
C GLY A 102 19.93 -0.44 -0.37
N LEU A 103 19.21 -1.05 -1.32
CA LEU A 103 19.31 -0.71 -2.75
C LEU A 103 18.97 0.76 -3.01
N THR A 104 18.00 1.33 -2.28
CA THR A 104 17.68 2.77 -2.39
C THR A 104 18.89 3.63 -2.00
N PHE A 105 19.62 3.27 -0.95
CA PHE A 105 20.86 3.96 -0.57
C PHE A 105 21.98 3.77 -1.58
N ILE A 106 22.19 2.54 -2.07
CA ILE A 106 23.25 2.21 -3.03
C ILE A 106 23.02 2.97 -4.34
N VAL A 107 21.83 2.87 -4.92
CA VAL A 107 21.50 3.50 -6.20
C VAL A 107 21.54 5.02 -6.10
N SER A 108 21.09 5.59 -4.99
CA SER A 108 21.14 7.05 -4.77
C SER A 108 22.51 7.59 -4.36
N ASN A 109 23.51 6.73 -4.12
CA ASN A 109 24.77 7.10 -3.45
C ASN A 109 24.52 7.86 -2.14
N ALA A 110 23.48 7.48 -1.38
CA ALA A 110 22.99 8.15 -0.19
C ALA A 110 22.62 9.64 -0.37
N ARG A 111 22.38 10.10 -1.61
CA ARG A 111 21.99 11.47 -1.91
C ARG A 111 20.48 11.60 -2.10
N GLN A 112 19.94 12.72 -1.63
CA GLN A 112 18.55 13.08 -1.86
C GLN A 112 18.35 13.57 -3.30
N VAL A 113 17.17 13.29 -3.87
CA VAL A 113 16.68 13.98 -5.08
C VAL A 113 15.90 15.22 -4.64
N ASP A 114 16.43 16.39 -4.95
CA ASP A 114 15.87 17.67 -4.54
C ASP A 114 14.73 18.18 -5.44
N ARG A 115 14.02 19.18 -4.93
CA ARG A 115 12.80 19.75 -5.54
C ARG A 115 12.98 20.39 -6.90
N GLN A 116 14.18 20.81 -7.22
CA GLN A 116 14.50 21.34 -8.54
C GLN A 116 14.45 20.28 -9.64
N PHE A 117 14.72 19.01 -9.31
CA PHE A 117 14.75 17.92 -10.28
C PHE A 117 13.38 17.29 -10.52
N ILE A 118 12.43 17.45 -9.61
CA ILE A 118 11.07 16.95 -9.81
C ILE A 118 10.30 17.92 -10.71
N PRO A 119 9.72 17.46 -11.85
CA PRO A 119 9.01 18.31 -12.80
C PRO A 119 7.91 19.15 -12.15
N ALA A 120 7.76 20.39 -12.61
CA ALA A 120 6.77 21.33 -12.08
C ALA A 120 5.34 20.81 -12.26
N ASP A 121 5.01 20.26 -13.42
CA ASP A 121 3.68 19.70 -13.71
C ASP A 121 3.35 18.50 -12.81
N LEU A 122 4.33 17.64 -12.55
CA LEU A 122 4.17 16.51 -11.64
C LEU A 122 3.89 17.00 -10.21
N LYS A 123 4.60 18.02 -9.73
CA LYS A 123 4.29 18.67 -8.44
C LYS A 123 2.92 19.36 -8.47
N GLY A 124 2.58 19.94 -9.62
CA GLY A 124 1.29 20.56 -9.90
C GLY A 124 0.12 19.59 -9.72
N MET A 125 0.27 18.29 -9.98
CA MET A 125 -0.80 17.31 -9.74
C MET A 125 -1.23 17.21 -8.27
N SER A 126 -0.34 17.50 -7.32
CA SER A 126 -0.67 17.54 -5.89
C SER A 126 -1.19 18.91 -5.44
N GLN A 127 -0.88 19.99 -6.18
CA GLN A 127 -1.19 21.36 -5.77
C GLN A 127 -2.41 21.95 -6.51
N THR A 128 -2.63 21.52 -7.75
CA THR A 128 -3.68 22.02 -8.63
C THR A 128 -4.97 21.26 -8.39
N SER A 129 -6.05 22.01 -8.20
CA SER A 129 -7.39 21.50 -7.94
C SER A 129 -8.30 21.74 -9.15
N PRO A 130 -8.43 20.79 -10.09
CA PRO A 130 -9.17 21.01 -11.33
C PRO A 130 -10.68 21.18 -11.11
N ILE A 131 -11.23 20.53 -10.08
CA ILE A 131 -12.68 20.45 -9.83
C ILE A 131 -12.93 20.60 -8.32
N PHE A 132 -13.82 21.53 -7.94
CA PHE A 132 -14.28 21.78 -6.56
C PHE A 132 -13.20 22.11 -5.50
N GLY A 133 -11.94 22.32 -5.87
CA GLY A 133 -10.83 22.52 -4.91
C GLY A 133 -10.21 21.21 -4.40
N ILE A 134 -10.42 20.09 -5.10
CA ILE A 134 -9.86 18.77 -4.77
C ILE A 134 -8.63 18.50 -5.66
N PRO A 135 -7.44 18.22 -5.09
CA PRO A 135 -6.24 17.87 -5.86
C PRO A 135 -6.40 16.63 -6.75
N TRP A 136 -5.71 16.62 -7.90
CA TRP A 136 -5.70 15.50 -8.86
C TRP A 136 -5.31 14.15 -8.24
N ILE A 137 -4.42 14.19 -7.24
CA ILE A 137 -3.90 13.02 -6.55
C ILE A 137 -4.99 12.25 -5.78
N ILE A 138 -6.05 12.94 -5.31
CA ILE A 138 -7.22 12.33 -4.67
C ILE A 138 -8.03 11.55 -5.69
N PHE A 139 -8.31 12.15 -6.85
CA PHE A 139 -9.03 11.48 -7.93
C PHE A 139 -8.32 10.19 -8.35
N MET A 140 -7.00 10.24 -8.52
CA MET A 140 -6.21 9.07 -8.87
C MET A 140 -6.34 7.94 -7.84
N ALA A 141 -6.28 8.26 -6.55
CA ALA A 141 -6.41 7.25 -5.51
C ALA A 141 -7.82 6.64 -5.44
N PHE A 142 -8.88 7.44 -5.63
CA PHE A 142 -10.25 6.91 -5.75
C PHE A 142 -10.44 6.09 -7.02
N THR A 143 -9.85 6.48 -8.14
CA THR A 143 -9.82 5.69 -9.37
C THR A 143 -9.17 4.33 -9.11
N VAL A 144 -8.02 4.28 -8.43
CA VAL A 144 -7.36 3.03 -8.04
C VAL A 144 -8.27 2.18 -7.14
N ALA A 145 -8.96 2.78 -6.17
CA ALA A 145 -9.91 2.07 -5.32
C ALA A 145 -11.07 1.46 -6.13
N ILE A 146 -11.67 2.23 -7.05
CA ILE A 146 -12.74 1.77 -7.94
C ILE A 146 -12.26 0.62 -8.85
N LEU A 147 -11.07 0.77 -9.45
CA LEU A 147 -10.46 -0.26 -10.28
C LEU A 147 -10.17 -1.53 -9.48
N THR A 148 -9.69 -1.38 -8.24
CA THR A 148 -9.45 -2.52 -7.33
C THR A 148 -10.75 -3.20 -6.95
N TYR A 149 -11.82 -2.45 -6.68
CA TYR A 149 -13.15 -2.99 -6.40
C TYR A 149 -13.69 -3.79 -7.59
N TRP A 150 -13.62 -3.21 -8.78
CA TRP A 150 -14.04 -3.88 -10.00
C TRP A 150 -13.22 -5.15 -10.24
N PHE A 151 -11.89 -5.07 -10.14
CA PHE A 151 -10.98 -6.20 -10.25
C PHE A 151 -11.32 -7.31 -9.26
N ALA A 152 -11.42 -6.98 -7.98
CA ALA A 152 -11.64 -7.92 -6.89
C ALA A 152 -13.00 -8.64 -6.99
N MET A 153 -14.06 -7.93 -7.35
CA MET A 153 -15.43 -8.46 -7.35
C MET A 153 -15.85 -9.07 -8.69
N HIS A 154 -15.42 -8.49 -9.81
CA HIS A 154 -15.96 -8.85 -11.12
C HIS A 154 -15.05 -9.79 -11.92
N THR A 155 -13.74 -9.84 -11.65
CA THR A 155 -12.83 -10.71 -12.40
C THR A 155 -12.73 -12.13 -11.83
N LYS A 156 -12.39 -13.09 -12.70
CA LYS A 156 -12.14 -14.48 -12.28
C LYS A 156 -10.97 -14.56 -11.29
N VAL A 157 -9.92 -13.76 -11.52
CA VAL A 157 -8.73 -13.75 -10.68
C VAL A 157 -9.05 -13.16 -9.30
N GLY A 158 -9.83 -12.08 -9.23
CA GLY A 158 -10.34 -11.54 -7.98
C GLY A 158 -11.00 -12.62 -7.12
N ARG A 159 -11.97 -13.36 -7.68
CA ARG A 159 -12.64 -14.47 -6.98
C ARG A 159 -11.68 -15.59 -6.57
N GLN A 160 -10.66 -15.89 -7.38
CA GLN A 160 -9.63 -16.88 -7.05
C GLN A 160 -8.77 -16.44 -5.85
N ILE A 161 -8.47 -15.15 -5.71
CA ILE A 161 -7.71 -14.60 -4.56
C ILE A 161 -8.51 -14.83 -3.26
N PHE A 162 -9.81 -14.49 -3.25
CA PHE A 162 -10.68 -14.74 -2.10
C PHE A 162 -10.82 -16.23 -1.78
N ALA A 163 -10.95 -17.08 -2.81
CA ALA A 163 -11.04 -18.53 -2.63
C ALA A 163 -9.74 -19.12 -2.05
N LEU A 164 -8.57 -18.71 -2.57
CA LEU A 164 -7.25 -19.07 -2.04
C LEU A 164 -7.12 -18.66 -0.58
N GLY A 165 -7.53 -17.42 -0.26
CA GLY A 165 -7.51 -16.90 1.09
C GLY A 165 -8.37 -17.67 2.07
N SER A 166 -9.57 -18.06 1.64
CA SER A 166 -10.57 -18.73 2.48
C SER A 166 -10.15 -20.15 2.83
N ASN A 167 -9.66 -20.91 1.84
CA ASN A 167 -9.16 -22.26 2.06
C ASN A 167 -8.00 -22.59 1.10
N PRO A 168 -6.74 -22.40 1.53
CA PRO A 168 -5.58 -22.64 0.68
C PRO A 168 -5.37 -24.12 0.33
N VAL A 169 -5.88 -25.04 1.16
CA VAL A 169 -5.79 -26.49 0.92
C VAL A 169 -6.78 -26.94 -0.15
N ALA A 170 -7.99 -26.36 -0.17
CA ALA A 170 -9.03 -26.71 -1.14
C ALA A 170 -8.90 -25.96 -2.48
N ALA A 171 -8.19 -24.82 -2.52
CA ALA A 171 -8.06 -24.00 -3.73
C ALA A 171 -7.42 -24.75 -4.92
N PRO A 172 -6.30 -25.49 -4.77
CA PRO A 172 -5.73 -26.28 -5.86
C PRO A 172 -6.68 -27.35 -6.40
N LEU A 173 -7.47 -27.98 -5.52
CA LEU A 173 -8.46 -29.01 -5.89
C LEU A 173 -9.59 -28.47 -6.77
N ARG A 174 -9.83 -27.15 -6.73
CA ARG A 174 -10.78 -26.45 -7.61
C ARG A 174 -10.13 -25.86 -8.86
N GLY A 175 -8.90 -26.28 -9.20
CA GLY A 175 -8.17 -25.84 -10.39
C GLY A 175 -7.55 -24.45 -10.27
N ILE A 176 -7.46 -23.87 -9.06
CA ILE A 176 -6.83 -22.58 -8.86
C ILE A 176 -5.30 -22.76 -8.89
N LYS A 177 -4.65 -22.10 -9.85
CA LYS A 177 -3.18 -22.08 -9.97
C LYS A 177 -2.60 -21.13 -8.94
N VAL A 178 -2.40 -21.62 -7.72
CA VAL A 178 -1.92 -20.84 -6.55
C VAL A 178 -0.69 -20.00 -6.89
N THR A 179 0.32 -20.58 -7.54
CA THR A 179 1.54 -19.88 -7.96
C THR A 179 1.25 -18.65 -8.81
N GLN A 180 0.39 -18.77 -9.83
CA GLN A 180 0.07 -17.66 -10.73
C GLN A 180 -0.73 -16.57 -10.03
N VAL A 181 -1.68 -16.96 -9.17
CA VAL A 181 -2.49 -16.02 -8.38
C VAL A 181 -1.60 -15.24 -7.42
N THR A 182 -0.73 -15.92 -6.67
CA THR A 182 0.18 -15.26 -5.72
C THR A 182 1.18 -14.35 -6.45
N LEU A 183 1.78 -14.79 -7.56
CA LEU A 183 2.66 -13.95 -8.38
C LEU A 183 1.97 -12.66 -8.84
N LEU A 184 0.74 -12.78 -9.36
CA LEU A 184 -0.02 -11.64 -9.82
C LEU A 184 -0.35 -10.68 -8.67
N VAL A 185 -0.78 -11.20 -7.52
CA VAL A 185 -1.14 -10.38 -6.35
C VAL A 185 0.06 -9.55 -5.87
N PHE A 186 1.24 -10.15 -5.73
CA PHE A 186 2.44 -9.41 -5.34
C PHE A 186 2.88 -8.42 -6.43
N THR A 187 2.77 -8.77 -7.70
CA THR A 187 3.09 -7.86 -8.82
C THR A 187 2.18 -6.64 -8.81
N ILE A 188 0.86 -6.81 -8.61
CA ILE A 188 -0.11 -5.71 -8.51
C ILE A 188 0.19 -4.86 -7.26
N ALA A 189 0.46 -5.48 -6.11
CA ALA A 189 0.79 -4.75 -4.89
C ALA A 189 2.08 -3.92 -5.03
N GLY A 190 3.09 -4.48 -5.69
CA GLY A 190 4.32 -3.78 -6.07
C GLY A 190 4.05 -2.62 -7.03
N ALA A 191 3.27 -2.85 -8.10
CA ALA A 191 2.88 -1.83 -9.06
C ALA A 191 2.18 -0.63 -8.39
N LEU A 192 1.25 -0.92 -7.47
CA LEU A 192 0.55 0.11 -6.70
C LEU A 192 1.48 0.81 -5.69
N SER A 193 2.46 0.11 -5.13
CA SER A 193 3.50 0.74 -4.29
C SER A 193 4.38 1.68 -5.11
N GLY A 194 4.73 1.31 -6.33
CA GLY A 194 5.43 2.15 -7.28
C GLY A 194 4.64 3.42 -7.64
N LEU A 195 3.36 3.26 -7.96
CA LEU A 195 2.45 4.38 -8.18
C LEU A 195 2.36 5.29 -6.94
N ALA A 196 2.24 4.71 -5.74
CA ALA A 196 2.27 5.48 -4.50
C ALA A 196 3.60 6.23 -4.31
N GLY A 197 4.70 5.72 -4.85
CA GLY A 197 6.03 6.34 -4.80
C GLY A 197 6.14 7.60 -5.64
N ILE A 198 5.71 7.57 -6.90
CA ILE A 198 5.68 8.79 -7.72
C ILE A 198 4.68 9.82 -7.16
N MET A 199 3.57 9.37 -6.57
CA MET A 199 2.60 10.24 -5.88
C MET A 199 3.19 10.87 -4.62
N TYR A 200 4.01 10.13 -3.88
CA TYR A 200 4.78 10.67 -2.76
C TYR A 200 5.76 11.76 -3.25
N ALA A 201 6.51 11.49 -4.33
CA ALA A 201 7.45 12.46 -4.90
C ALA A 201 6.76 13.72 -5.45
N SER A 202 5.59 13.58 -6.09
CA SER A 202 4.74 14.67 -6.53
C SER A 202 4.32 15.58 -5.36
N ARG A 203 3.90 14.98 -4.24
CA ARG A 203 3.44 15.71 -3.05
C ARG A 203 4.55 16.48 -2.35
N TRP A 204 5.61 15.79 -1.97
CA TRP A 204 6.69 16.39 -1.17
C TRP A 204 7.65 17.20 -2.05
N GLY A 205 7.74 16.84 -3.32
CA GLY A 205 8.65 17.45 -4.27
C GLY A 205 10.09 17.03 -4.05
N PHE A 206 10.42 16.12 -3.15
CA PHE A 206 11.77 15.59 -2.98
C PHE A 206 11.69 14.11 -2.61
N VAL A 207 12.78 13.38 -2.79
CA VAL A 207 12.88 11.96 -2.40
C VAL A 207 14.17 11.75 -1.63
N ASN A 208 14.05 11.40 -0.36
CA ASN A 208 15.17 11.15 0.55
C ASN A 208 15.32 9.64 0.83
N PRO A 209 16.50 9.02 0.63
CA PRO A 209 16.68 7.58 0.81
C PRO A 209 16.43 7.08 2.25
N SER A 210 16.70 7.91 3.26
CA SER A 210 16.51 7.56 4.68
C SER A 210 15.04 7.57 5.11
N ASN A 211 14.28 8.57 4.66
CA ASN A 211 12.94 8.83 5.20
C ASN A 211 11.80 8.39 4.27
N THR A 212 12.03 8.32 2.95
CA THR A 212 10.95 8.03 1.99
C THR A 212 10.42 6.62 2.19
N GLY A 213 9.12 6.49 2.46
CA GLY A 213 8.47 5.21 2.70
C GLY A 213 8.90 4.51 4.01
N PHE A 214 9.59 5.19 4.93
CA PHE A 214 9.94 4.63 6.25
C PHE A 214 8.68 4.49 7.13
N GLY A 215 8.44 3.28 7.68
CA GLY A 215 7.28 3.00 8.53
C GLY A 215 5.93 3.07 7.81
N PHE A 216 5.95 3.21 6.49
CA PHE A 216 4.76 3.34 5.65
C PHE A 216 3.96 2.04 5.61
N GLU A 217 4.65 0.91 5.62
CA GLU A 217 4.08 -0.43 5.71
C GLU A 217 3.15 -0.62 6.92
N PHE A 218 3.49 -0.07 8.08
CA PHE A 218 2.67 -0.16 9.28
C PHE A 218 1.39 0.68 9.16
N GLN A 219 1.47 1.87 8.55
CA GLN A 219 0.29 2.69 8.29
C GLN A 219 -0.68 2.00 7.33
N VAL A 220 -0.15 1.40 6.26
CA VAL A 220 -0.92 0.67 5.26
C VAL A 220 -1.59 -0.56 5.88
N ILE A 221 -0.86 -1.37 6.63
CA ILE A 221 -1.42 -2.56 7.29
C ILE A 221 -2.48 -2.16 8.31
N ALA A 222 -2.20 -1.16 9.16
CA ALA A 222 -3.17 -0.66 10.13
C ALA A 222 -4.47 -0.22 9.45
N ALA A 223 -4.37 0.56 8.37
CA ALA A 223 -5.54 1.03 7.62
C ALA A 223 -6.36 -0.12 7.02
N VAL A 224 -5.70 -1.11 6.44
CA VAL A 224 -6.36 -2.24 5.78
C VAL A 224 -7.02 -3.18 6.80
N VAL A 225 -6.36 -3.44 7.93
CA VAL A 225 -6.89 -4.31 8.99
C VAL A 225 -8.02 -3.63 9.76
N ILE A 226 -7.91 -2.33 10.07
CA ILE A 226 -9.03 -1.54 10.61
C ILE A 226 -10.21 -1.52 9.63
N GLY A 227 -9.91 -1.48 8.33
CA GLY A 227 -10.90 -1.61 7.26
C GLY A 227 -11.59 -2.97 7.16
N GLY A 228 -11.30 -3.90 8.06
CA GLY A 228 -11.98 -5.20 8.18
C GLY A 228 -11.44 -6.27 7.23
N VAL A 229 -10.23 -6.11 6.70
CA VAL A 229 -9.55 -7.16 5.94
C VAL A 229 -8.83 -8.09 6.92
N SER A 230 -9.11 -9.39 6.83
CA SER A 230 -8.52 -10.36 7.74
C SER A 230 -7.09 -10.70 7.35
N ILE A 231 -6.18 -10.71 8.33
CA ILE A 231 -4.80 -11.20 8.14
C ILE A 231 -4.77 -12.71 7.84
N ASN A 232 -5.80 -13.44 8.26
CA ASN A 232 -5.95 -14.86 7.93
C ASN A 232 -6.48 -15.09 6.51
N GLY A 233 -6.75 -14.04 5.72
CA GLY A 233 -7.20 -14.13 4.34
C GLY A 233 -8.67 -14.51 4.14
N GLY A 234 -9.12 -14.39 2.90
CA GLY A 234 -10.47 -14.76 2.45
C GLY A 234 -11.58 -13.76 2.77
N VAL A 235 -11.32 -12.74 3.59
CA VAL A 235 -12.30 -11.71 3.98
C VAL A 235 -11.70 -10.32 3.81
N GLY A 236 -12.43 -9.44 3.13
CA GLY A 236 -12.06 -8.04 2.96
C GLY A 236 -13.01 -7.30 2.01
N SER A 237 -13.09 -5.98 2.15
CA SER A 237 -13.88 -5.12 1.26
C SER A 237 -13.14 -3.84 0.93
N VAL A 238 -13.26 -3.37 -0.32
CA VAL A 238 -12.60 -2.12 -0.74
C VAL A 238 -13.17 -0.92 0.01
N LEU A 239 -14.48 -0.87 0.21
CA LEU A 239 -15.12 0.19 0.99
C LEU A 239 -14.60 0.24 2.43
N GLY A 240 -14.48 -0.92 3.08
CA GLY A 240 -13.89 -1.00 4.41
C GLY A 240 -12.46 -0.47 4.45
N VAL A 241 -11.62 -0.84 3.48
CA VAL A 241 -10.24 -0.31 3.38
C VAL A 241 -10.22 1.20 3.14
N VAL A 242 -11.08 1.74 2.27
CA VAL A 242 -11.18 3.20 2.07
C VAL A 242 -11.53 3.91 3.38
N LEU A 243 -12.52 3.41 4.13
CA LEU A 243 -12.88 3.96 5.44
C LEU A 243 -11.74 3.83 6.46
N GLY A 244 -11.04 2.70 6.47
CA GLY A 244 -9.88 2.47 7.32
C GLY A 244 -8.71 3.41 7.00
N VAL A 245 -8.44 3.68 5.72
CA VAL A 245 -7.44 4.66 5.29
C VAL A 245 -7.84 6.08 5.68
N LEU A 246 -9.12 6.45 5.54
CA LEU A 246 -9.60 7.76 5.97
C LEU A 246 -9.45 7.95 7.49
N LEU A 247 -9.77 6.91 8.28
CA LEU A 247 -9.58 6.91 9.72
C LEU A 247 -8.10 7.03 10.09
N MET A 248 -7.23 6.21 9.47
CA MET A 248 -5.79 6.28 9.70
C MET A 248 -5.18 7.60 9.25
N GLY A 249 -5.70 8.20 8.18
CA GLY A 249 -5.34 9.55 7.75
C GLY A 249 -5.72 10.61 8.79
N CYS A 250 -6.86 10.47 9.47
CA CYS A 250 -7.21 11.32 10.61
C CYS A 250 -6.22 11.15 11.77
N VAL A 251 -5.87 9.92 12.13
CA VAL A 251 -4.90 9.63 13.20
C VAL A 251 -3.53 10.21 12.85
N ALA A 252 -3.02 9.93 11.65
CA ALA A 252 -1.73 10.42 11.18
C ALA A 252 -1.64 11.96 11.14
N ALA A 253 -2.77 12.64 10.91
CA ALA A 253 -2.84 14.09 10.97
C ALA A 253 -2.99 14.64 12.40
N ALA A 254 -3.65 13.91 13.30
CA ALA A 254 -3.88 14.34 14.68
C ALA A 254 -2.64 14.23 15.55
N LEU A 255 -1.86 13.14 15.44
CA LEU A 255 -0.72 12.88 16.33
C LEU A 255 0.33 14.01 16.32
N PRO A 256 0.78 14.54 15.16
CA PRO A 256 1.71 15.68 15.15
C PRO A 256 1.12 16.94 15.79
N LEU A 257 -0.19 17.20 15.61
CA LEU A 257 -0.87 18.36 16.18
C LEU A 257 -0.98 18.29 17.71
N LEU A 258 -1.01 17.07 18.25
CA LEU A 258 -0.95 16.81 19.68
C LEU A 258 0.50 16.84 20.24
N GLY A 259 1.48 17.22 19.41
CA GLY A 259 2.89 17.29 19.81
C GLY A 259 3.57 15.92 19.92
N ILE A 260 2.98 14.85 19.39
CA ILE A 260 3.55 13.51 19.47
C ILE A 260 4.66 13.37 18.41
N PRO A 261 5.91 13.09 18.83
CA PRO A 261 7.04 13.00 17.92
C PRO A 261 6.87 11.82 16.94
N GLY A 262 7.41 11.97 15.73
CA GLY A 262 7.28 10.96 14.66
C GLY A 262 7.76 9.56 15.06
N THR A 263 8.77 9.48 15.92
CA THR A 263 9.29 8.22 16.49
C THR A 263 8.25 7.48 17.33
N ALA A 264 7.42 8.21 18.09
CA ALA A 264 6.34 7.64 18.89
C ALA A 264 5.10 7.27 18.05
N GLN A 265 4.91 7.89 16.88
CA GLN A 265 3.78 7.57 16.00
C GLN A 265 3.82 6.12 15.50
N GLY A 266 5.02 5.58 15.24
CA GLY A 266 5.21 4.17 14.88
C GLY A 266 4.68 3.21 15.95
N ALA A 267 4.91 3.52 17.23
CA ALA A 267 4.38 2.73 18.35
C ALA A 267 2.85 2.75 18.38
N ILE A 268 2.22 3.89 18.06
CA ILE A 268 0.76 4.02 18.00
C ILE A 268 0.19 3.20 16.85
N TYR A 269 0.79 3.27 15.66
CA TYR A 269 0.34 2.43 14.53
C TYR A 269 0.48 0.94 14.84
N GLY A 270 1.57 0.53 15.49
CA GLY A 270 1.76 -0.83 15.97
C GLY A 270 0.68 -1.26 16.99
N ALA A 271 0.39 -0.40 17.97
CA ALA A 271 -0.65 -0.65 18.96
C ALA A 271 -2.03 -0.81 18.32
N VAL A 272 -2.35 0.04 17.33
CA VAL A 272 -3.61 -0.04 16.57
C VAL A 272 -3.73 -1.38 15.82
N ILE A 273 -2.66 -1.86 15.19
CA ILE A 273 -2.66 -3.19 14.54
C ILE A 273 -2.90 -4.30 15.57
N LEU A 274 -2.22 -4.26 16.72
CA LEU A 274 -2.39 -5.27 17.77
C LEU A 274 -3.82 -5.29 18.31
N VAL A 275 -4.40 -4.12 18.61
CA VAL A 275 -5.78 -4.02 19.07
C VAL A 275 -6.75 -4.55 18.02
N ALA A 276 -6.58 -4.16 16.75
CA ALA A 276 -7.43 -4.66 15.66
C ALA A 276 -7.35 -6.19 15.51
N LEU A 277 -6.15 -6.77 15.67
CA LEU A 277 -5.95 -8.22 15.63
C LEU A 277 -6.58 -8.96 16.81
N LEU A 278 -6.48 -8.41 18.01
CA LEU A 278 -7.11 -8.98 19.20
C LEU A 278 -8.64 -8.99 19.07
N ILE A 279 -9.21 -7.92 18.51
CA ILE A 279 -10.65 -7.83 18.22
C ILE A 279 -11.04 -8.85 17.14
N ASP A 280 -10.32 -8.89 16.00
CA ASP A 280 -10.60 -9.86 14.91
C ASP A 280 -10.59 -11.30 15.42
N ARG A 281 -9.58 -11.66 16.21
CA ARG A 281 -9.47 -13.00 16.80
C ARG A 281 -10.62 -13.31 17.75
N SER A 282 -11.00 -12.35 18.60
CA SER A 282 -12.06 -12.53 19.61
C SER A 282 -13.44 -12.68 18.97
N VAL A 283 -13.79 -11.81 18.02
CA VAL A 283 -15.07 -11.86 17.29
C VAL A 283 -15.20 -13.18 16.53
N ARG A 284 -14.12 -13.65 15.90
CA ARG A 284 -14.13 -14.91 15.14
C ARG A 284 -14.28 -16.14 16.04
N GLN A 285 -13.65 -16.15 17.21
CA GLN A 285 -13.83 -17.23 18.18
C GLN A 285 -15.28 -17.31 18.68
N GLN A 286 -15.91 -16.16 18.95
CA GLN A 286 -17.31 -16.10 19.39
C GLN A 286 -18.28 -16.63 18.32
N GLY A 287 -18.06 -16.31 17.03
CA GLY A 287 -18.86 -16.83 15.93
C GLY A 287 -18.77 -18.36 15.75
N ILE A 288 -17.61 -18.96 16.04
CA ILE A 288 -17.45 -20.42 15.99
C ILE A 288 -18.16 -21.09 17.18
N VAL A 289 -18.13 -20.46 18.36
CA VAL A 289 -18.81 -20.97 19.56
C VAL A 289 -20.33 -20.89 19.42
N SER A 290 -20.88 -19.82 18.82
CA SER A 290 -22.32 -19.69 18.59
C SER A 290 -22.84 -20.74 17.61
N LEU A 291 -22.11 -21.06 16.55
CA LEU A 291 -22.47 -22.12 15.60
C LEU A 291 -22.46 -23.52 16.22
N LYS A 292 -21.57 -23.78 17.18
CA LYS A 292 -21.57 -25.05 17.94
C LYS A 292 -22.76 -25.17 18.88
N ARG A 293 -23.22 -24.07 19.49
CA ARG A 293 -24.40 -24.07 20.36
C ARG A 293 -25.73 -24.24 19.62
N VAL A 294 -25.83 -23.80 18.36
CA VAL A 294 -27.05 -23.99 17.55
C VAL A 294 -27.15 -25.42 16.97
N ARG A 295 -26.04 -26.17 16.95
CA ARG A 295 -25.99 -27.56 16.49
C ARG A 295 -26.06 -28.60 17.61
N ALA A 296 -26.09 -28.18 18.87
CA ALA A 296 -26.26 -29.03 20.04
C ALA A 296 -27.71 -28.94 20.53
#